data_AF-A0A7C8U6X8-F1
#
_entry.id   AF-A0A7C8U6X8-F1
#
_cell.length_a   1.000
_cell.length_b   1.000
_cell.length_c   1.000
_cell.angle_alpha   90.00
_cell.angle_beta   90.00
_cell.angle_gamma   90.00
#
_symmetry.space_group_name_H-M   'P 1'
#
loop_
_entity.id
_entity.type
_entity.pdbx_description
1 polymer ?
#
loop_
_entity_poly.entity_id
_entity_poly.type
_entity_poly.pdbx_seq_one_letter_code
_entity_poly.pdbx_strand_id
1 'polypeptide(L)'
;MRGGDAAVPRGKVGVGSFVYAMPSLRNNKETICTPLIPDMATLETTERIARILARRLQVPVYLGNSMNFAAMGAGGSVEEEMGVVRDVVETVAGVWGKKDGSS
;
A
#
# COMPACT_ATOMS: atom_id res chain seq x y z
N MET A 1 13.35 30.00 8.30
CA MET A 1 12.13 29.57 7.55
C MET A 1 12.60 28.92 6.26
N ARG A 2 12.54 27.58 6.15
CA ARG A 2 12.89 26.88 4.91
C ARG A 2 11.69 26.93 3.97
N GLY A 3 11.87 27.54 2.82
CA GLY A 3 10.89 27.54 1.72
C GLY A 3 10.72 26.11 1.22
N GLY A 4 9.58 25.51 1.52
CA GLY A 4 9.24 24.12 1.25
C GLY A 4 8.21 23.98 0.14
N ASP A 5 8.42 24.65 -0.99
CA ASP A 5 7.59 24.46 -2.19
C ASP A 5 8.51 24.29 -3.40
N ALA A 6 9.27 23.19 -3.39
CA ALA A 6 9.91 22.71 -4.60
C ALA A 6 8.80 22.19 -5.52
N ALA A 7 8.35 23.04 -6.42
CA ALA A 7 7.38 22.73 -7.46
C ALA A 7 7.74 21.39 -8.13
N VAL A 8 6.93 20.35 -7.85
CA VAL A 8 6.98 19.10 -8.60
C VAL A 8 6.67 19.44 -10.06
N PRO A 9 7.56 19.13 -11.02
CA PRO A 9 7.33 19.46 -12.42
C PRO A 9 6.02 18.85 -12.89
N ARG A 10 5.12 19.68 -13.44
CA ARG A 10 3.86 19.24 -14.07
C ARG A 10 4.21 18.23 -15.17
N GLY A 11 4.00 16.95 -14.89
CA GLY A 11 4.38 15.83 -15.77
C GLY A 11 4.89 14.57 -15.05
N LYS A 12 5.21 14.63 -13.75
CA LYS A 12 5.53 13.43 -12.94
C LYS A 12 4.50 13.28 -11.82
N VAL A 13 3.54 12.37 -11.98
CA VAL A 13 2.68 11.95 -10.86
C VAL A 13 3.58 11.20 -9.89
N GLY A 14 3.77 11.75 -8.69
CA GLY A 14 4.52 11.07 -7.64
C GLY A 14 3.81 9.77 -7.26
N VAL A 15 4.57 8.69 -7.08
CA VAL A 15 4.02 7.37 -6.69
C VAL A 15 3.46 7.35 -5.26
N GLY A 16 3.52 8.47 -4.54
CA GLY A 16 3.31 8.57 -3.09
C GLY A 16 4.35 7.73 -2.35
N SER A 17 3.91 6.90 -1.41
CA SER A 17 4.80 5.99 -0.68
C SER A 17 5.13 4.74 -1.49
N PHE A 18 6.36 4.24 -1.33
CA PHE A 18 6.81 2.96 -1.86
C PHE A 18 7.43 2.11 -0.75
N VAL A 19 6.92 0.91 -0.53
CA VAL A 19 7.34 0.02 0.55
C VAL A 19 7.62 -1.40 0.04
N TYR A 20 8.48 -2.09 0.77
CA TYR A 20 8.71 -3.53 0.64
C TYR A 20 8.15 -4.26 1.87
N ALA A 21 7.49 -5.39 1.68
CA ALA A 21 7.02 -6.26 2.75
C ALA A 21 7.38 -7.72 2.47
N MET A 22 7.86 -8.43 3.48
CA MET A 22 8.26 -9.84 3.39
C MET A 22 7.58 -10.64 4.50
N PRO A 23 6.87 -11.75 4.17
CA PRO A 23 6.31 -12.63 5.19
C PRO A 23 7.43 -13.35 5.94
N SER A 24 7.25 -13.58 7.23
CA SER A 24 8.19 -14.41 8.00
C SER A 24 8.08 -15.86 7.57
N LEU A 25 9.23 -16.50 7.33
CA LEU A 25 9.32 -17.94 7.00
C LEU A 25 9.05 -18.85 8.21
N ARG A 26 9.06 -18.29 9.44
CA ARG A 26 8.85 -19.04 10.69
C ARG A 26 7.44 -18.88 11.25
N ASN A 27 6.84 -17.71 11.04
CA ASN A 27 5.52 -17.38 11.54
C ASN A 27 4.72 -16.64 10.47
N ASN A 28 3.76 -17.32 9.84
CA ASN A 28 2.97 -16.76 8.73
C ASN A 28 2.09 -15.55 9.15
N LYS A 29 2.01 -15.24 10.45
CA LYS A 29 1.33 -14.04 10.98
C LYS A 29 2.25 -12.82 11.05
N GLU A 30 3.56 -13.00 10.95
CA GLU A 30 4.54 -11.93 11.02
C GLU A 30 4.96 -11.44 9.64
N THR A 31 5.35 -10.17 9.56
CA THR A 31 5.78 -9.54 8.32
C THR A 31 6.79 -8.46 8.64
N ILE A 32 7.91 -8.45 7.93
CA ILE A 32 8.86 -7.35 7.95
C ILE A 32 8.42 -6.37 6.87
N CYS A 33 8.30 -5.09 7.21
CA CYS A 33 7.96 -4.04 6.25
C CYS A 33 8.98 -2.92 6.33
N THR A 34 9.46 -2.45 5.18
CA THR A 34 10.51 -1.45 5.06
C THR A 34 10.08 -0.40 4.05
N PRO A 35 9.86 0.86 4.48
CA PRO A 35 9.64 1.96 3.56
C PRO A 35 10.90 2.21 2.73
N LEU A 36 10.75 2.20 1.40
CA LEU A 36 11.81 2.51 0.45
C LEU A 36 11.76 3.97 0.02
N ILE A 37 10.55 4.50 -0.18
CA ILE A 37 10.28 5.91 -0.45
C ILE A 37 9.11 6.32 0.47
N PRO A 38 9.37 6.95 1.63
CA PRO A 38 8.30 7.33 2.54
C PRO A 38 7.63 8.64 2.11
N ASP A 39 6.30 8.66 2.07
CA ASP A 39 5.47 9.86 2.00
C ASP A 39 4.44 9.81 3.13
N MET A 40 4.53 10.74 4.08
CA MET A 40 3.73 10.74 5.30
C MET A 40 2.21 10.71 5.05
N ALA A 41 1.73 11.24 3.92
CA ALA A 41 0.30 11.27 3.63
C ALA A 41 -0.27 9.90 3.26
N THR A 42 0.57 8.96 2.82
CA THR A 42 0.14 7.66 2.27
C THR A 42 0.80 6.46 2.94
N LEU A 43 1.84 6.67 3.75
CA LEU A 43 2.70 5.61 4.27
C LEU A 43 1.95 4.56 5.08
N GLU A 44 1.10 4.97 6.01
CA GLU A 44 0.38 4.06 6.90
C GLU A 44 -0.50 3.08 6.13
N THR A 45 -1.33 3.58 5.22
CA THR A 45 -2.19 2.76 4.37
C THR A 45 -1.37 1.84 3.47
N THR A 46 -0.25 2.34 2.93
CA THR A 46 0.67 1.57 2.09
C THR A 46 1.27 0.39 2.85
N GLU A 47 1.78 0.63 4.06
CA GLU A 47 2.30 -0.45 4.91
C GLU A 47 1.22 -1.46 5.30
N ARG A 48 0.00 -1.01 5.62
CA ARG A 48 -1.13 -1.90 5.96
C ARG A 48 -1.44 -2.85 4.80
N ILE A 49 -1.61 -2.32 3.59
CA ILE A 49 -1.91 -3.13 2.39
C ILE A 49 -0.76 -4.10 2.12
N ALA A 50 0.49 -3.61 2.08
CA ALA A 50 1.66 -4.43 1.75
C ALA A 50 1.83 -5.58 2.74
N ARG A 51 1.67 -5.32 4.05
CA ARG A 51 1.78 -6.36 5.08
C ARG A 51 0.66 -7.39 4.97
N ILE A 52 -0.58 -6.97 4.72
CA ILE A 52 -1.70 -7.91 4.57
C ILE A 52 -1.49 -8.81 3.35
N LEU A 53 -1.09 -8.24 2.20
CA LEU A 53 -0.82 -9.00 0.98
C LEU A 53 0.34 -9.98 1.17
N ALA A 54 1.45 -9.54 1.76
CA ALA A 54 2.60 -10.41 2.02
C ALA A 54 2.21 -11.63 2.87
N ARG A 55 1.39 -11.46 3.91
CA ARG A 55 0.88 -12.59 4.72
C ARG A 55 -0.12 -13.46 3.98
N ARG A 56 -1.04 -12.87 3.23
CA ARG A 56 -2.09 -13.65 2.52
C ARG A 56 -1.51 -14.47 1.38
N LEU A 57 -0.57 -13.89 0.64
CA LEU A 57 -0.01 -14.49 -0.57
C LEU A 57 1.26 -15.30 -0.30
N GLN A 58 1.83 -15.21 0.91
CA GLN A 58 3.07 -15.89 1.31
C GLN A 58 4.24 -15.61 0.34
N VAL A 59 4.27 -14.41 -0.25
CA VAL A 59 5.35 -13.92 -1.11
C VAL A 59 5.78 -12.51 -0.68
N PRO A 60 7.03 -12.09 -0.97
CA PRO A 60 7.41 -10.69 -0.83
C PRO A 60 6.59 -9.77 -1.74
N VAL A 61 6.26 -8.57 -1.24
CA VAL A 61 5.42 -7.58 -1.92
C VAL A 61 6.14 -6.24 -1.97
N TYR A 62 6.21 -5.65 -3.16
CA TYR A 62 6.52 -4.24 -3.35
C TYR A 62 5.23 -3.49 -3.64
N LEU A 63 4.97 -2.41 -2.92
CA LEU A 63 3.76 -1.62 -3.08
C LEU A 63 4.07 -0.14 -3.19
N GLY A 64 3.60 0.47 -4.27
CA GLY A 64 3.51 1.92 -4.43
C GLY A 64 2.07 2.39 -4.26
N ASN A 65 1.88 3.53 -3.62
CA ASN A 65 0.55 4.07 -3.35
C ASN A 65 0.51 5.60 -3.43
N SER A 66 -0.26 6.10 -4.40
CA SER A 66 -0.52 7.52 -4.63
C SER A 66 -1.96 7.93 -4.26
N MET A 67 -2.72 7.06 -3.59
CA MET A 67 -4.09 7.34 -3.15
C MET A 67 -4.08 8.40 -2.05
N ASN A 68 -5.00 9.38 -2.13
CA ASN A 68 -5.21 10.40 -1.12
C ASN A 68 -6.67 10.38 -0.66
N PHE A 69 -6.89 10.27 0.65
CA PHE A 69 -8.22 10.18 1.25
C PHE A 69 -8.80 11.53 1.70
N ALA A 70 -8.02 12.62 1.64
CA ALA A 70 -8.44 13.95 2.10
C ALA A 70 -9.68 14.50 1.37
N ALA A 71 -9.95 14.03 0.14
CA ALA A 71 -11.08 14.44 -0.68
C ALA A 71 -12.23 13.42 -0.71
N MET A 72 -12.20 12.38 0.16
CA MET A 72 -13.28 11.40 0.26
C MET A 72 -14.55 11.99 0.88
N GLY A 73 -15.70 11.33 0.66
CA GLY A 73 -17.01 11.85 1.02
C GLY A 73 -17.21 12.09 2.52
N ALA A 74 -16.55 11.30 3.38
CA ALA A 74 -16.56 11.50 4.82
C ALA A 74 -15.28 12.19 5.35
N GLY A 75 -14.51 12.86 4.48
CA GLY A 75 -13.27 13.53 4.84
C GLY A 75 -12.10 12.57 5.12
N GLY A 76 -12.17 11.34 4.61
CA GLY A 76 -11.13 10.34 4.81
C GLY A 76 -11.20 9.71 6.20
N SER A 77 -12.40 9.35 6.65
CA SER A 77 -12.57 8.65 7.93
C SER A 77 -11.82 7.31 7.93
N VAL A 78 -11.47 6.83 9.12
CA VAL A 78 -10.73 5.55 9.27
C VAL A 78 -11.53 4.39 8.68
N GLU A 79 -12.85 4.42 8.79
CA GLU A 79 -13.74 3.39 8.24
C GLU A 79 -13.69 3.38 6.70
N GLU A 80 -13.64 4.56 6.08
CA GLU A 80 -13.52 4.70 4.63
C GLU A 80 -12.15 4.19 4.15
N GLU A 81 -11.07 4.58 4.84
CA GLU A 81 -9.72 4.08 4.57
C GLU A 81 -9.64 2.56 4.68
N MET A 82 -10.17 1.99 5.77
CA MET A 82 -10.20 0.54 5.99
C MET A 82 -11.06 -0.19 4.96
N GLY A 83 -12.09 0.48 4.45
CA GLY A 83 -12.86 0.05 3.29
C GLY A 83 -11.98 -0.14 2.06
N VAL A 84 -11.24 0.92 1.70
CA VAL A 84 -10.32 0.90 0.56
C VAL A 84 -9.22 -0.15 0.73
N VAL A 85 -8.63 -0.25 1.93
CA VAL A 85 -7.59 -1.26 2.23
C VAL A 85 -8.12 -2.67 1.97
N ARG A 86 -9.32 -2.99 2.47
CA ARG A 86 -9.94 -4.30 2.27
C ARG A 86 -10.19 -4.56 0.78
N ASP A 87 -10.81 -3.62 0.09
CA ASP A 87 -11.24 -3.79 -1.30
C ASP A 87 -10.02 -3.99 -2.24
N VAL A 88 -8.93 -3.23 -2.01
CA VAL A 88 -7.66 -3.41 -2.73
C VAL A 88 -7.06 -4.79 -2.45
N VAL A 89 -6.99 -5.20 -1.18
CA VAL A 89 -6.42 -6.50 -0.80
C VAL A 89 -7.22 -7.65 -1.43
N GLU A 90 -8.55 -7.60 -1.37
CA GLU A 90 -9.43 -8.64 -1.91
C GLU A 90 -9.32 -8.73 -3.43
N THR A 91 -9.28 -7.58 -4.11
CA THR A 91 -9.10 -7.53 -5.56
C THR A 91 -7.77 -8.17 -5.98
N VAL A 92 -6.66 -7.75 -5.35
CA VAL A 92 -5.33 -8.28 -5.68
C VAL A 92 -5.22 -9.77 -5.36
N ALA A 93 -5.69 -10.21 -4.20
CA ALA A 93 -5.66 -11.63 -3.82
C ALA A 93 -6.53 -12.49 -4.75
N GLY A 94 -7.68 -11.98 -5.16
CA GLY A 94 -8.57 -12.67 -6.11
C GLY A 94 -7.96 -12.82 -7.51
N VAL A 95 -7.24 -11.81 -7.99
CA VAL A 95 -6.49 -11.90 -9.27
C VAL A 95 -5.30 -12.85 -9.13
N TRP A 96 -4.58 -12.80 -8.01
CA TRP A 96 -3.44 -13.67 -7.76
C TRP A 96 -3.83 -15.16 -7.78
N GLY A 97 -4.87 -15.54 -7.04
CA GLY A 97 -5.32 -16.94 -6.98
C GLY A 97 -5.85 -17.50 -8.31
N LYS A 98 -6.31 -16.65 -9.24
CA LYS A 98 -6.71 -17.08 -10.60
C LYS A 98 -5.52 -17.48 -11.47
N LYS A 99 -4.34 -16.91 -11.22
CA LYS A 99 -3.12 -17.22 -11.99
C LYS A 99 -2.60 -18.64 -11.72
N ASP A 100 -2.90 -19.19 -10.54
CA ASP A 100 -2.49 -20.55 -10.16
C ASP A 100 -3.47 -21.63 -10.69
N GLY A 101 -4.56 -21.22 -11.36
CA GLY A 101 -5.62 -22.10 -11.88
C GLY A 101 -5.58 -22.39 -13.39
N SER A 102 -4.51 -22.02 -14.11
CA SER A 102 -4.28 -22.51 -15.47
C SER A 102 -3.31 -23.71 -15.44
N SER A 103 -3.87 -24.91 -15.31
CA SER A 103 -3.22 -26.18 -15.64
C SER A 103 -4.22 -27.04 -16.42
#